data_AF-A0A5J4TN05-F1
#
_entry.id   AF-A0A5J4TN05-F1
#
_cell.length_a   1.000
_cell.length_b   1.000
_cell.length_c   1.000
_cell.angle_alpha   90.00
_cell.angle_beta   90.00
_cell.angle_gamma   90.00
#
_symmetry.space_group_name_H-M   'P 1'
#
loop_
_entity.id
_entity.type
_entity.pdbx_description
1 polymer ?
#
loop_
_entity_poly.entity_id
_entity_poly.type
_entity_poly.pdbx_seq_one_letter_code
_entity_poly.pdbx_strand_id
1 'polypeptide(L)'
;MLVGIIPDKEDAYQQGLKIIHTDKYGCSTVAFNPIISSGIVRFGGFFGDPDDEPVFMIGIADSSAVFGSNEWPNQGENVQKTVCYWIKFLILERIGFQETVELNSINLFPVK
;
A
#
# COMPACT_ATOMS: atom_id res chain seq x y z
N MET A 1 -4.21 -12.12 12.75
CA MET A 1 -4.14 -10.67 12.52
C MET A 1 -3.10 -10.43 11.44
N LEU A 2 -3.41 -9.66 10.40
CA LEU A 2 -2.45 -9.38 9.34
C LEU A 2 -1.37 -8.45 9.90
N VAL A 3 -0.11 -8.86 9.84
CA VAL A 3 1.02 -8.07 10.35
C VAL A 3 1.66 -7.35 9.17
N GLY A 4 1.74 -6.03 9.27
CA GLY A 4 2.35 -5.15 8.30
C GLY A 4 3.87 -5.28 8.35
N ILE A 5 4.46 -5.38 7.16
CA ILE A 5 5.89 -5.26 6.92
C ILE A 5 6.13 -3.77 6.70
N ILE A 6 6.77 -3.14 7.70
CA ILE A 6 7.05 -1.71 7.72
C ILE A 6 8.57 -1.54 7.73
N PRO A 7 9.16 -0.87 6.71
CA PRO A 7 10.60 -0.68 6.64
C PRO A 7 11.18 0.08 7.83
N ASP A 8 10.48 1.13 8.26
CA ASP A 8 10.87 1.98 9.37
C ASP A 8 9.68 2.29 10.28
N LYS A 9 9.78 1.85 11.53
CA LYS A 9 8.71 2.03 12.52
C LYS A 9 8.62 3.46 13.04
N GLU A 10 9.65 4.27 12.81
CA GLU A 10 9.60 5.68 13.16
C GLU A 10 8.80 6.51 12.17
N ASP A 11 8.58 6.01 10.94
CA ASP A 11 7.79 6.69 9.90
C ASP A 11 6.33 6.24 9.92
N ALA A 12 6.08 4.96 10.19
CA ALA A 12 4.73 4.42 10.38
C ALA A 12 4.74 3.22 11.32
N TYR A 13 3.63 2.96 11.99
CA TYR A 13 3.48 1.77 12.82
C TYR A 13 2.06 1.22 12.75
N GLN A 14 1.91 -0.05 13.16
CA GLN A 14 0.62 -0.72 13.18
C GLN A 14 0.13 -0.89 14.62
N GLN A 15 -1.10 -0.45 14.89
CA GLN A 15 -1.79 -0.69 16.15
C GLN A 15 -3.11 -1.44 15.89
N GLY A 16 -3.10 -2.76 16.11
CA GLY A 16 -4.22 -3.62 15.76
C GLY A 16 -4.46 -3.64 14.24
N LEU A 17 -5.62 -3.16 13.79
CA LEU A 17 -5.96 -3.04 12.36
C LEU A 17 -5.67 -1.65 11.78
N LYS A 18 -5.16 -0.72 12.59
CA LYS A 18 -4.84 0.64 12.15
C LYS A 18 -3.38 0.71 11.72
N ILE A 19 -3.14 1.35 10.59
CA ILE A 19 -1.83 1.82 10.17
C ILE A 19 -1.80 3.30 10.53
N ILE A 20 -0.76 3.71 11.25
CA ILE A 20 -0.59 5.08 11.72
C ILE A 20 0.71 5.58 11.12
N HIS A 21 0.61 6.56 10.22
CA HIS A 21 1.76 7.36 9.80
C HIS A 21 2.11 8.32 10.95
N THR A 22 3.39 8.47 11.24
CA THR A 22 3.86 9.42 12.24
C THR A 22 3.84 10.84 11.68
N ASP A 23 4.06 11.84 12.54
CA ASP A 23 4.14 13.26 12.18
C ASP A 23 5.44 13.63 11.45
N LYS A 24 6.25 12.64 11.05
CA LYS A 24 7.42 12.87 10.23
C LYS A 24 7.03 13.16 8.79
N TYR A 25 7.57 14.25 8.24
CA TYR A 25 7.41 14.58 6.84
C TYR A 25 8.11 13.53 5.95
N GLY A 26 7.35 12.84 5.10
CA GLY A 26 7.90 11.81 4.23
C GLY A 26 6.86 10.81 3.73
N CYS A 27 7.30 9.87 2.91
CA CYS A 27 6.45 8.77 2.45
C CYS A 27 6.62 7.57 3.39
N SER A 28 5.55 6.81 3.62
CA SER A 28 5.67 5.50 4.28
C SER A 28 4.97 4.43 3.45
N THR A 29 5.62 3.27 3.33
CA THR A 29 5.06 2.11 2.63
C THR A 29 4.83 0.99 3.64
N VAL A 30 3.62 0.43 3.65
CA VAL A 30 3.27 -0.74 4.45
C VAL A 30 2.87 -1.86 3.51
N ALA A 31 3.62 -2.96 3.54
CA ALA A 31 3.30 -4.15 2.79
C ALA A 31 2.65 -5.20 3.70
N PHE A 32 1.88 -6.11 3.11
CA PHE A 32 1.30 -7.24 3.82
C PHE A 32 1.59 -8.52 3.05
N ASN A 33 1.93 -9.59 3.79
CA ASN A 33 2.20 -10.90 3.19
C ASN A 33 1.13 -11.93 3.57
N PRO A 34 0.04 -11.97 2.82
CA PRO A 34 -0.45 -13.20 2.24
C PRO A 34 -0.04 -13.23 0.76
N ILE A 35 0.76 -14.21 0.35
CA ILE A 35 1.05 -14.42 -1.08
C ILE A 35 -0.27 -14.75 -1.77
N ILE A 36 -0.72 -13.86 -2.66
CA ILE A 36 -1.95 -14.07 -3.43
C ILE A 36 -1.58 -14.88 -4.68
N SER A 37 -1.70 -16.20 -4.60
CA SER A 37 -1.36 -17.11 -5.72
C SER A 37 -2.50 -17.32 -6.71
N SER A 38 -3.77 -17.13 -6.28
CA SER A 38 -4.96 -17.27 -7.13
C SER A 38 -6.20 -16.67 -6.44
N GLY A 39 -7.24 -16.39 -7.23
CA GLY A 39 -8.54 -15.91 -6.74
C GLY A 39 -8.70 -14.38 -6.73
N ILE A 40 -9.69 -13.91 -5.97
CA ILE A 40 -10.03 -12.50 -5.83
C ILE A 40 -9.76 -12.08 -4.39
N VAL A 41 -8.92 -11.07 -4.20
CA VAL A 41 -8.66 -10.48 -2.89
C VAL A 41 -9.28 -9.10 -2.84
N ARG A 42 -9.93 -8.82 -1.70
CA ARG A 42 -10.51 -7.52 -1.39
C ARG A 42 -9.74 -6.95 -0.22
N PHE A 43 -9.21 -5.76 -0.42
CA PHE A 43 -8.69 -4.94 0.65
C PHE A 43 -9.52 -3.66 0.69
N GLY A 44 -9.75 -3.15 1.89
CA GLY A 44 -10.56 -1.97 2.10
C GLY A 44 -10.25 -1.37 3.45
N GLY A 45 -10.62 -0.11 3.59
CA GLY A 45 -10.36 0.66 4.80
C GLY A 45 -10.99 2.04 4.70
N PHE A 46 -10.64 2.88 5.67
CA PHE A 46 -11.05 4.27 5.72
C PHE A 46 -9.89 5.09 6.24
N PHE A 47 -9.77 6.32 5.76
CA PHE A 47 -8.85 7.30 6.32
C PHE A 47 -9.50 7.94 7.55
N GLY A 48 -8.76 7.97 8.65
CA GLY A 48 -9.16 8.70 9.83
C GLY A 48 -8.71 10.15 9.71
N ASP A 49 -9.66 11.05 9.46
CA ASP A 49 -9.58 12.51 9.59
C ASP A 49 -8.20 13.11 9.25
N PRO A 50 -7.86 13.22 7.96
CA PRO A 50 -6.60 13.81 7.56
C PRO A 50 -6.71 15.34 7.69
N ASP A 51 -5.87 15.97 8.53
CA ASP A 51 -5.79 17.43 8.67
C ASP A 51 -5.44 18.14 7.33
N ASP A 52 -4.83 17.41 6.38
CA ASP A 52 -4.40 17.84 5.05
C ASP A 52 -4.95 16.92 3.94
N GLU A 53 -4.93 17.34 2.66
CA GLU A 53 -5.27 16.47 1.51
C GLU A 53 -4.36 15.22 1.47
N PRO A 54 -4.80 14.03 1.94
CA PRO A 54 -3.90 12.90 2.02
C PRO A 54 -3.64 12.38 0.60
N VAL A 55 -2.36 12.15 0.33
CA VAL A 55 -1.92 11.48 -0.89
C VAL A 55 -1.48 10.09 -0.50
N PHE A 56 -2.06 9.08 -1.14
CA PHE A 56 -1.58 7.72 -0.97
C PHE A 56 -1.68 6.92 -2.26
N MET A 57 -0.93 5.82 -2.26
CA MET A 57 -1.01 4.79 -3.29
C MET A 57 -1.43 3.49 -2.67
N ILE A 58 -2.14 2.68 -3.44
CA ILE A 58 -2.45 1.32 -3.06
C ILE A 58 -2.25 0.38 -4.23
N GLY A 59 -1.88 -0.86 -3.95
CA GLY A 59 -1.47 -1.75 -5.02
C GLY A 59 -1.02 -3.12 -4.56
N ILE A 60 -0.47 -3.87 -5.50
CA ILE A 60 0.13 -5.18 -5.28
C ILE A 60 1.62 -5.12 -5.61
N ALA A 61 2.39 -5.95 -4.91
CA ALA A 61 3.82 -6.05 -5.09
C ALA A 61 4.21 -7.51 -5.32
N ASP A 62 5.22 -7.72 -6.17
CA ASP A 62 5.90 -8.99 -6.28
C ASP A 62 6.52 -9.38 -4.94
N SER A 63 6.57 -10.68 -4.67
CA SER A 63 7.13 -11.21 -3.41
C SER A 63 8.59 -10.86 -3.17
N SER A 64 9.34 -10.48 -4.22
CA SER A 64 10.74 -10.03 -4.15
C SER A 64 10.91 -8.50 -3.99
N ALA A 65 9.81 -7.75 -3.87
CA ALA A 65 9.88 -6.32 -3.59
C ALA A 65 10.45 -6.07 -2.19
N VAL A 66 11.37 -5.10 -2.09
CA VAL A 66 11.97 -4.67 -0.82
C VAL A 66 11.73 -3.17 -0.72
N PHE A 67 10.98 -2.74 0.30
CA PHE A 67 10.60 -1.35 0.47
C PHE A 67 11.59 -0.62 1.40
N GLY A 68 12.00 0.58 0.99
CA GLY A 68 12.83 1.48 1.79
C GLY A 68 12.01 2.40 2.70
N SER A 69 12.70 3.00 3.66
CA SER A 69 12.19 4.09 4.49
C SER A 69 12.14 5.38 3.68
N ASN A 70 11.08 6.19 3.83
CA ASN A 70 10.87 7.43 3.07
C ASN A 70 10.91 7.27 1.52
N GLU A 71 10.44 6.13 1.01
CA GLU A 71 10.36 5.84 -0.43
C GLU A 71 8.94 5.50 -0.86
N TRP A 72 8.59 5.90 -2.08
CA TRP A 72 7.35 5.46 -2.72
C TRP A 72 7.41 3.97 -3.07
N PRO A 73 6.26 3.26 -3.05
CA PRO A 73 6.21 1.83 -3.36
C PRO A 73 6.73 1.48 -4.75
N ASN A 74 6.64 2.40 -5.72
CA ASN A 74 7.14 2.22 -7.08
C ASN A 74 8.47 2.94 -7.34
N GLN A 75 9.30 3.19 -6.32
CA GLN A 75 10.60 3.85 -6.46
C GLN A 75 11.74 2.83 -6.68
N GLY A 76 12.81 3.25 -7.36
CA GLY A 76 14.02 2.44 -7.53
C GLY A 76 13.75 1.12 -8.26
N GLU A 77 14.21 0.00 -7.67
CA GLU A 77 14.01 -1.34 -8.24
C GLU A 77 12.54 -1.80 -8.21
N ASN A 78 11.68 -1.16 -7.41
CA ASN A 78 10.29 -1.56 -7.26
C ASN A 78 9.38 -1.06 -8.39
N VAL A 79 9.86 -0.17 -9.26
CA VAL A 79 9.12 0.30 -10.46
C VAL A 79 8.55 -0.86 -11.28
N GLN A 80 9.30 -1.96 -11.39
CA GLN A 80 8.91 -3.16 -12.17
C GLN A 80 8.27 -4.26 -11.31
N LYS A 81 8.31 -4.11 -9.98
CA LYS A 81 7.82 -5.10 -9.03
C LYS A 81 6.48 -4.73 -8.42
N THR A 82 5.97 -3.52 -8.67
CA THR A 82 4.70 -3.05 -8.10
C THR A 82 3.75 -2.55 -9.16
N VAL A 83 2.47 -2.81 -8.94
CA VAL A 83 1.37 -2.14 -9.66
C VAL A 83 0.59 -1.36 -8.62
N CYS A 84 0.63 -0.03 -8.71
CA CYS A 84 0.00 0.88 -7.75
C CYS A 84 -0.94 1.84 -8.45
N TYR A 85 -2.06 2.14 -7.79
CA TYR A 85 -3.02 3.16 -8.17
C TYR A 85 -2.82 4.38 -7.28
N TRP A 86 -2.65 5.54 -7.92
CA TRP A 86 -2.55 6.83 -7.25
C TRP A 86 -3.94 7.35 -6.94
N ILE A 87 -4.20 7.65 -5.67
CA ILE A 87 -5.48 8.21 -5.26
C ILE A 87 -5.23 9.56 -4.60
N LYS A 88 -5.76 10.61 -5.24
CA LYS A 88 -5.80 11.95 -4.67
C LYS A 88 -7.18 12.18 -4.07
N PHE A 89 -7.24 12.41 -2.76
CA PHE A 89 -8.49 12.80 -2.11
C PHE A 89 -8.65 14.32 -2.12
N LEU A 90 -9.80 14.77 -2.62
CA LEU A 90 -10.33 16.11 -2.32
C LEU A 90 -11.15 15.96 -1.03
N ILE A 91 -10.98 16.89 -0.09
CA ILE A 91 -11.63 16.87 1.23
C ILE A 91 -13.13 16.60 1.07
N LEU A 92 -13.55 15.39 1.46
CA LEU A 92 -14.93 14.97 1.60
C LEU A 92 -14.97 14.03 2.80
N GLU A 93 -15.85 14.35 3.75
CA GLU A 93 -16.02 13.65 5.03
C GLU A 93 -16.01 12.13 4.84
N ARG A 94 -15.12 11.43 5.57
CA ARG A 94 -15.05 9.96 5.71
C ARG A 94 -15.36 9.17 4.42
N ILE A 95 -14.39 9.09 3.51
CA ILE A 95 -14.53 8.20 2.36
C ILE A 95 -13.95 6.81 2.70
N GLY A 96 -14.83 5.81 2.66
CA GLY A 96 -14.42 4.41 2.63
C GLY A 96 -13.95 4.03 1.22
N PHE A 97 -12.89 3.24 1.11
CA PHE A 97 -12.45 2.69 -0.16
C PHE A 97 -12.57 1.16 -0.13
N GLN A 98 -12.93 0.60 -1.28
CA GLN A 98 -12.91 -0.83 -1.51
C GLN A 98 -12.32 -1.07 -2.89
N GLU A 99 -11.18 -1.74 -2.94
CA GLU A 99 -10.62 -2.21 -4.21
C GLU A 99 -10.77 -3.73 -4.30
N THR A 100 -11.22 -4.17 -5.47
CA THR A 100 -11.30 -5.58 -5.82
C THR A 100 -10.22 -5.82 -6.86
N VAL A 101 -9.21 -6.61 -6.51
CA VAL A 101 -8.20 -7.04 -7.47
C VAL A 101 -8.55 -8.47 -7.90
N GLU A 102 -8.99 -8.61 -9.15
CA GLU A 102 -9.20 -9.91 -9.79
C GLU A 102 -7.93 -10.28 -10.57
N LEU A 103 -7.23 -11.33 -10.14
CA LEU A 103 -5.99 -11.80 -10.76
C LEU A 103 -6.24 -12.61 -12.05
N ASN A 104 -7.20 -12.19 -12.88
CA ASN A 104 -7.46 -12.82 -14.19
C ASN A 104 -6.85 -12.04 -15.37
N SER A 105 -6.27 -10.86 -15.13
CA SER A 105 -5.79 -9.97 -16.21
C SER A 105 -4.50 -9.18 -15.91
N ILE A 106 -3.64 -9.66 -15.02
CA ILE A 106 -2.25 -9.20 -14.96
C ILE A 106 -1.39 -10.26 -15.64
N ASN A 107 -1.03 -10.00 -16.89
CA ASN A 107 -0.04 -10.79 -17.61
C ASN A 107 1.30 -10.66 -16.88
N LEU A 108 1.58 -11.60 -15.98
CA LEU A 108 2.93 -11.83 -15.46
C LEU A 108 3.73 -12.45 -16.60
N PHE A 109 4.39 -11.61 -17.40
CA PHE A 109 5.42 -12.12 -18.31
C PHE A 109 6.53 -12.74 -17.46
N PRO A 110 7.00 -13.96 -17.78
CA PRO A 110 8.19 -14.49 -17.14
C PRO A 110 9.37 -13.58 -17.49
N VAL A 111 10.03 -13.03 -16.47
CA VAL A 111 11.35 -12.41 -16.64
C VAL A 111 12.32 -13.53 -17.03
N LYS A 112 12.99 -13.35 -18.16
CA LYS A 112 14.02 -14.28 -18.68
C LYS A 112 15.25 -14.33 -17.80
#